data_AF-A0A9P9HBV3-F1
#
_entry.id   AF-A0A9P9HBV3-F1
#
_cell.length_a   1.000
_cell.length_b   1.000
_cell.length_c   1.000
_cell.angle_alpha   90.00
_cell.angle_beta   90.00
_cell.angle_gamma   90.00
#
_symmetry.space_group_name_H-M   'P 1'
#
loop_
_entity.id
_entity.type
_entity.pdbx_description
1 polymer ?
#
loop_
_entity_poly.entity_id
_entity_poly.type
_entity_poly.pdbx_seq_one_letter_code
_entity_poly.pdbx_strand_id
1 'polypeptide(L)'
;MSFDKASELFWLEYGQQIKNKVPGAGQDGKIFFLANEAQKGLPAGTYIPNEYTAKGLYDLGNNLLATDNTYYSPSAFHGFDQAVGNYLNWVDLEGAKVALERGKVKALSRWERDTQMGLATHPFPIWLEQNGPMSPAVKQDKDALGSALNPSIDCDGYNMHVAAGDVLTPAELIRNQQNGERVQPPSYYRVPLYDAPNYKTFVQSAMEKSSGSDYNPSERRAGVGASIGWFSFSASGKHFQESSTLQTGSEASQVSIKVTYDNLEAVTITTGKWVADVSKYRLRLDAPRKVRTLARVSQLVVVSGLGYEITVGTTTASLLDAKLRETSSAGGSISVFGILIELGGSGSPTRRGQTHGFTWDRASRTFKVIPNYHNSCATVVGVVGEAFGI
;
A
#
# COMPACT_ATOMS: atom_id res chain seq x y z
N MET A 1 22.55 7.99 13.28
CA MET A 1 21.91 7.58 14.56
C MET A 1 22.10 6.08 14.69
N SER A 2 22.66 5.59 15.80
CA SER A 2 22.74 4.16 16.09
C SER A 2 21.36 3.69 16.56
N PHE A 3 20.73 2.77 15.83
CA PHE A 3 19.44 2.20 16.20
C PHE A 3 19.59 1.23 17.38
N ASP A 4 18.57 1.11 18.23
CA ASP A 4 18.57 0.13 19.32
C ASP A 4 18.39 -1.29 18.74
N LYS A 5 19.12 -2.28 19.27
CA LYS A 5 19.14 -3.65 18.77
C LYS A 5 17.91 -4.43 19.23
N ALA A 6 17.48 -4.15 20.46
CA ALA A 6 16.18 -4.59 20.93
C ALA A 6 15.20 -4.20 19.86
N SER A 7 15.38 -2.98 19.37
CA SER A 7 14.59 -2.52 18.33
C SER A 7 14.61 -3.51 17.10
N GLU A 8 15.67 -3.62 16.30
CA GLU A 8 15.69 -4.36 15.01
C GLU A 8 14.84 -5.65 14.86
N LEU A 9 14.80 -6.44 15.94
CA LEU A 9 14.18 -7.75 16.02
C LEU A 9 12.64 -7.77 15.91
N PHE A 10 11.88 -6.75 16.32
CA PHE A 10 10.41 -6.85 16.29
C PHE A 10 9.87 -6.51 14.94
N TRP A 11 10.40 -5.50 14.23
CA TRP A 11 9.87 -5.29 12.88
C TRP A 11 10.14 -6.53 12.02
N LEU A 12 11.23 -7.25 12.33
CA LEU A 12 11.51 -8.56 11.78
C LEU A 12 10.48 -9.62 12.24
N GLU A 13 10.22 -9.77 13.54
CA GLU A 13 9.24 -10.74 14.07
C GLU A 13 7.79 -10.40 13.68
N TYR A 14 7.33 -9.16 13.87
CA TYR A 14 6.03 -8.64 13.42
C TYR A 14 5.86 -8.83 11.91
N GLY A 15 6.87 -8.45 11.12
CA GLY A 15 6.89 -8.66 9.69
C GLY A 15 6.81 -10.15 9.33
N GLN A 16 7.54 -11.00 10.03
CA GLN A 16 7.55 -12.45 9.81
C GLN A 16 6.23 -13.11 10.22
N GLN A 17 5.61 -12.69 11.33
CA GLN A 17 4.30 -13.17 11.76
C GLN A 17 3.21 -12.79 10.77
N ILE A 18 3.19 -11.54 10.29
CA ILE A 18 2.26 -11.12 9.23
C ILE A 18 2.54 -11.90 7.95
N LYS A 19 3.79 -11.97 7.51
CA LYS A 19 4.21 -12.71 6.31
C LYS A 19 3.75 -14.18 6.37
N ASN A 20 3.94 -14.86 7.50
CA ASN A 20 3.53 -16.26 7.70
C ASN A 20 2.01 -16.46 7.62
N LYS A 21 1.22 -15.39 7.73
CA LYS A 21 -0.24 -15.41 7.59
C LYS A 21 -0.72 -15.02 6.19
N VAL A 22 0.18 -14.56 5.33
CA VAL A 22 -0.12 -14.15 3.95
C VAL A 22 0.22 -15.32 3.01
N PRO A 23 -0.79 -15.98 2.40
CA PRO A 23 -0.54 -17.10 1.51
C PRO A 23 0.35 -16.70 0.32
N GLY A 24 1.45 -17.41 0.12
CA GLY A 24 2.39 -17.17 -0.98
C GLY A 24 3.34 -15.98 -0.80
N ALA A 25 3.34 -15.31 0.35
CA ALA A 25 4.31 -14.24 0.61
C ALA A 25 5.75 -14.78 0.70
N GLY A 26 6.63 -14.33 -0.21
CA GLY A 26 8.01 -14.82 -0.28
C GLY A 26 8.18 -16.11 -1.08
N GLN A 27 7.15 -16.57 -1.80
CA GLN A 27 7.18 -17.72 -2.70
C GLN A 27 6.91 -17.27 -4.15
N ASP A 28 7.32 -18.05 -5.13
CA ASP A 28 7.01 -17.84 -6.57
C ASP A 28 7.36 -16.44 -7.10
N GLY A 29 8.48 -15.86 -6.65
CA GLY A 29 8.91 -14.52 -7.08
C GLY A 29 8.13 -13.35 -6.46
N LYS A 30 7.25 -13.63 -5.48
CA LYS A 30 6.53 -12.61 -4.71
C LYS A 30 7.36 -12.14 -3.53
N ILE A 31 7.38 -10.83 -3.32
CA ILE A 31 8.12 -10.18 -2.22
C ILE A 31 7.11 -9.52 -1.29
N PHE A 32 7.22 -9.76 0.02
CA PHE A 32 6.39 -9.10 1.01
C PHE A 32 7.07 -7.79 1.45
N PHE A 33 6.33 -6.70 1.36
CA PHE A 33 6.75 -5.38 1.81
C PHE A 33 5.91 -4.98 3.01
N LEU A 34 6.57 -4.80 4.15
CA LEU A 34 5.90 -4.40 5.38
C LEU A 34 5.63 -2.89 5.35
N ALA A 35 4.44 -2.46 5.74
CA ALA A 35 4.16 -1.05 5.90
C ALA A 35 5.02 -0.49 7.05
N ASN A 36 5.71 0.61 6.80
CA ASN A 36 6.50 1.32 7.81
C ASN A 36 5.64 2.05 8.85
N GLU A 37 4.36 2.27 8.54
CA GLU A 37 3.32 2.78 9.42
C GLU A 37 1.99 2.10 9.12
N ALA A 38 1.14 1.96 10.13
CA ALA A 38 -0.21 1.45 9.95
C ALA A 38 -1.03 2.41 9.07
N GLN A 39 -1.35 1.99 7.84
CA GLN A 39 -2.14 2.82 6.92
C GLN A 39 -3.62 2.53 7.12
N LYS A 40 -4.44 3.58 7.07
CA LYS A 40 -5.90 3.41 7.10
C LYS A 40 -6.33 2.55 5.92
N GLY A 41 -7.17 1.55 6.17
CA GLY A 41 -7.79 0.77 5.11
C GLY A 41 -8.64 1.65 4.19
N LEU A 42 -8.80 1.18 2.97
CA LEU A 42 -9.66 1.82 1.98
C LEU A 42 -11.12 1.79 2.46
N PRO A 43 -11.88 2.88 2.31
CA PRO A 43 -13.29 2.89 2.65
C PRO A 43 -14.04 1.95 1.70
N ALA A 44 -14.84 1.02 2.23
CA ALA A 44 -15.69 0.13 1.45
C ALA A 44 -16.92 -0.32 2.27
N GLY A 45 -18.07 -0.44 1.61
CA GLY A 45 -19.32 -0.79 2.31
C GLY A 45 -20.54 -0.72 1.40
N THR A 46 -21.70 -1.11 1.92
CA THR A 46 -22.98 -1.11 1.17
C THR A 46 -23.43 0.31 0.83
N TYR A 47 -23.12 1.28 1.70
CA TYR A 47 -23.54 2.68 1.59
C TYR A 47 -22.40 3.60 1.13
N ILE A 48 -21.26 3.04 0.72
CA ILE A 48 -20.09 3.77 0.29
C ILE A 48 -19.99 3.68 -1.25
N PRO A 49 -20.00 4.81 -1.97
CA PRO A 49 -19.78 4.84 -3.41
C PRO A 49 -18.43 4.20 -3.77
N ASN A 50 -18.41 3.43 -4.86
CA ASN A 50 -17.24 2.65 -5.27
C ASN A 50 -16.03 3.56 -5.58
N GLU A 51 -16.26 4.81 -5.94
CA GLU A 51 -15.25 5.81 -6.29
C GLU A 51 -14.26 6.07 -5.14
N TYR A 52 -14.71 5.98 -3.89
CA TYR A 52 -13.83 6.13 -2.73
C TYR A 52 -12.92 4.90 -2.53
N THR A 53 -13.47 3.69 -2.69
CA THR A 53 -12.69 2.44 -2.63
C THR A 53 -11.69 2.40 -3.79
N ALA A 54 -12.14 2.74 -4.99
CA ALA A 54 -11.34 2.78 -6.20
C ALA A 54 -10.16 3.77 -6.07
N LYS A 55 -10.39 4.95 -5.46
CA LYS A 55 -9.30 5.91 -5.20
C LYS A 55 -8.20 5.28 -4.34
N GLY A 56 -8.59 4.63 -3.25
CA GLY A 56 -7.65 3.93 -2.38
C GLY A 56 -6.90 2.79 -3.08
N LEU A 57 -7.60 2.01 -3.90
CA LEU A 57 -7.01 0.93 -4.68
C LEU A 57 -6.00 1.46 -5.70
N TYR A 58 -6.31 2.56 -6.36
CA TYR A 58 -5.38 3.24 -7.27
C TYR A 58 -4.16 3.78 -6.51
N ASP A 59 -4.37 4.51 -5.41
CA ASP A 59 -3.30 5.14 -4.64
C ASP A 59 -2.31 4.10 -4.09
N LEU A 60 -2.79 2.91 -3.68
CA LEU A 60 -1.94 1.81 -3.21
C LEU A 60 -1.39 0.96 -4.35
N GLY A 61 -2.26 0.53 -5.27
CA GLY A 61 -1.94 -0.40 -6.35
C GLY A 61 -1.02 0.19 -7.41
N ASN A 62 -1.10 1.50 -7.65
CA ASN A 62 -0.25 2.20 -8.60
C ASN A 62 1.15 2.52 -8.05
N ASN A 63 1.49 2.11 -6.83
CA ASN A 63 2.85 2.26 -6.34
C ASN A 63 3.80 1.27 -7.01
N LEU A 64 4.89 1.81 -7.55
CA LEU A 64 6.00 1.02 -8.03
C LEU A 64 6.89 0.61 -6.84
N LEU A 65 7.11 -0.69 -6.68
CA LEU A 65 7.86 -1.23 -5.55
C LEU A 65 9.35 -1.38 -5.92
N ALA A 66 10.21 -0.86 -5.05
CA ALA A 66 11.66 -1.02 -5.16
C ALA A 66 12.05 -2.38 -4.54
N THR A 67 12.51 -3.32 -5.37
CA THR A 67 12.82 -4.70 -4.95
C THR A 67 14.07 -4.82 -4.06
N ASP A 68 14.82 -3.74 -3.89
CA ASP A 68 15.97 -3.62 -3.00
C ASP A 68 15.61 -3.07 -1.61
N ASN A 69 14.33 -2.79 -1.33
CA ASN A 69 13.83 -2.35 -0.02
C ASN A 69 12.87 -3.39 0.58
N THR A 70 12.92 -3.56 1.91
CA THR A 70 12.00 -4.46 2.66
C THR A 70 10.72 -3.75 3.10
N TYR A 71 10.75 -2.41 3.16
CA TYR A 71 9.60 -1.60 3.57
C TYR A 71 8.82 -1.08 2.38
N TYR A 72 7.50 -1.07 2.55
CA TYR A 72 6.61 -0.35 1.66
C TYR A 72 6.78 1.16 1.91
N SER A 73 7.55 1.81 1.04
CA SER A 73 7.57 3.26 0.92
C SER A 73 7.00 3.60 -0.45
N PRO A 74 5.79 4.16 -0.55
CA PRO A 74 5.26 4.60 -1.84
C PRO A 74 6.31 5.51 -2.50
N SER A 75 6.82 5.09 -3.66
CA SER A 75 7.90 5.81 -4.31
C SER A 75 7.33 7.11 -4.90
N ALA A 76 7.96 8.25 -4.61
CA ALA A 76 7.59 9.54 -5.19
C ALA A 76 7.91 9.67 -6.69
N PHE A 77 8.56 8.65 -7.27
CA PHE A 77 9.07 8.66 -8.63
C PHE A 77 8.28 7.67 -9.50
N HIS A 78 7.15 8.16 -10.00
CA HIS A 78 6.31 7.55 -11.04
C HIS A 78 5.48 6.33 -10.58
N GLY A 79 4.22 6.30 -11.04
CA GLY A 79 3.30 5.18 -10.80
C GLY A 79 3.62 3.96 -11.66
N PHE A 80 3.03 2.82 -11.31
CA PHE A 80 3.15 1.57 -12.07
C PHE A 80 2.67 1.74 -13.51
N ASP A 81 1.58 2.49 -13.73
CA ASP A 81 1.10 2.90 -15.06
C ASP A 81 2.19 3.57 -15.93
N GLN A 82 2.94 4.51 -15.37
CA GLN A 82 4.06 5.17 -16.05
C GLN A 82 5.22 4.20 -16.27
N ALA A 83 5.46 3.28 -15.34
CA ALA A 83 6.47 2.24 -15.47
C ALA A 83 6.17 1.29 -16.64
N VAL A 84 4.91 0.91 -16.85
CA VAL A 84 4.46 0.12 -18.01
C VAL A 84 4.76 0.88 -19.31
N GLY A 85 4.39 2.15 -19.39
CA GLY A 85 4.68 2.98 -20.57
C GLY A 85 6.17 3.08 -20.87
N ASN A 86 6.99 3.26 -19.83
CA ASN A 86 8.45 3.27 -19.94
C ASN A 86 9.00 1.91 -20.40
N TYR A 87 8.50 0.79 -19.87
CA TYR A 87 8.90 -0.55 -20.29
C TYR A 87 8.66 -0.76 -21.78
N LEU A 88 7.47 -0.40 -22.27
CA LEU A 88 7.09 -0.53 -23.68
C LEU A 88 7.96 0.33 -24.63
N ASN A 89 8.62 1.37 -24.13
CA ASN A 89 9.59 2.16 -24.91
C ASN A 89 10.95 1.47 -25.09
N TRP A 90 11.26 0.48 -24.24
CA TRP A 90 12.53 -0.26 -24.26
C TRP A 90 12.42 -1.66 -24.87
N VAL A 91 11.24 -2.04 -25.37
CA VAL A 91 11.05 -3.32 -26.06
C VAL A 91 11.89 -3.36 -27.33
N ASP A 92 12.62 -4.45 -27.49
CA ASP A 92 13.29 -4.80 -28.74
C ASP A 92 12.23 -5.21 -29.78
N LEU A 93 12.10 -4.39 -30.82
CA LEU A 93 11.08 -4.60 -31.85
C LEU A 93 11.39 -5.76 -32.78
N GLU A 94 12.61 -6.31 -32.76
CA GLU A 94 13.02 -7.43 -33.62
C GLU A 94 12.38 -8.77 -33.21
N GLY A 95 12.20 -9.04 -31.92
CA GLY A 95 11.56 -10.25 -31.39
C GLY A 95 12.48 -11.47 -31.18
N ALA A 96 11.92 -12.62 -30.73
CA ALA A 96 12.69 -13.83 -30.41
C ALA A 96 13.16 -14.61 -31.67
N LYS A 97 14.40 -15.14 -31.64
CA LYS A 97 15.17 -15.74 -32.77
C LYS A 97 14.43 -16.66 -33.77
N VAL A 98 13.39 -17.38 -33.38
CA VAL A 98 12.68 -18.31 -34.29
C VAL A 98 11.48 -17.64 -34.99
N ALA A 99 10.80 -16.70 -34.33
CA ALA A 99 9.82 -15.82 -34.96
C ALA A 99 10.51 -14.73 -35.82
N LEU A 100 11.76 -14.41 -35.48
CA LEU A 100 12.63 -13.43 -36.11
C LEU A 100 12.81 -13.67 -37.62
N GLU A 101 13.00 -14.91 -38.08
CA GLU A 101 13.26 -15.16 -39.51
C GLU A 101 12.02 -14.90 -40.39
N ARG A 102 10.84 -15.39 -39.99
CA ARG A 102 9.59 -15.09 -40.72
C ARG A 102 9.17 -13.64 -40.56
N GLY A 103 9.44 -13.04 -39.40
CA GLY A 103 9.19 -11.64 -39.12
C GLY A 103 10.07 -10.71 -39.96
N LYS A 104 11.37 -11.03 -40.07
CA LYS A 104 12.35 -10.27 -40.86
C LYS A 104 12.04 -10.30 -42.35
N VAL A 105 11.60 -11.43 -42.90
CA VAL A 105 11.15 -11.49 -44.31
C VAL A 105 9.96 -10.56 -44.53
N LYS A 106 8.93 -10.60 -43.67
CA LYS A 106 7.77 -9.69 -43.78
C LYS A 106 8.12 -8.22 -43.57
N ALA A 107 9.02 -7.94 -42.63
CA ALA A 107 9.51 -6.60 -42.34
C ALA A 107 10.32 -6.05 -43.52
N LEU A 108 11.18 -6.87 -44.14
CA LEU A 108 11.95 -6.50 -45.32
C LEU A 108 11.02 -6.19 -46.50
N SER A 109 10.04 -7.06 -46.79
CA SER A 109 9.05 -6.79 -47.84
C SER A 109 8.17 -5.56 -47.57
N ARG A 110 8.00 -5.16 -46.31
CA ARG A 110 7.33 -3.90 -45.96
C ARG A 110 8.25 -2.71 -46.18
N TRP A 111 9.50 -2.78 -45.71
CA TRP A 111 10.49 -1.73 -45.93
C TRP A 111 10.75 -1.46 -47.42
N GLU A 112 10.86 -2.51 -48.25
CA GLU A 112 11.02 -2.36 -49.70
C GLU A 112 9.84 -1.60 -50.32
N ARG A 113 8.60 -1.93 -49.90
CA ARG A 113 7.39 -1.21 -50.34
C ARG A 113 7.36 0.23 -49.84
N ASP A 114 7.67 0.47 -48.57
CA ASP A 114 7.70 1.80 -47.98
C ASP A 114 8.79 2.66 -48.66
N THR A 115 9.92 2.08 -49.03
CA THR A 115 11.00 2.74 -49.78
C THR A 115 10.55 3.10 -51.20
N GLN A 116 9.89 2.17 -51.90
CA GLN A 116 9.31 2.44 -53.23
C GLN A 116 8.26 3.56 -53.19
N MET A 117 7.51 3.67 -52.09
CA MET A 117 6.50 4.73 -51.88
C MET A 117 7.09 6.04 -51.31
N GLY A 118 8.40 6.11 -51.05
CA GLY A 118 9.04 7.28 -50.44
C GLY A 118 8.71 7.50 -48.96
N LEU A 119 8.12 6.50 -48.29
CA LEU A 119 7.74 6.50 -46.88
C LEU A 119 8.89 6.07 -45.95
N ALA A 120 9.89 5.34 -46.47
CA ALA A 120 11.10 4.97 -45.75
C ALA A 120 12.34 5.57 -46.42
N THR A 121 13.12 6.33 -45.66
CA THR A 121 14.35 6.99 -46.12
C THR A 121 15.62 6.40 -45.50
N HIS A 122 15.47 5.53 -44.50
CA HIS A 122 16.58 4.94 -43.75
C HIS A 122 16.88 3.51 -44.23
N PRO A 123 18.14 3.04 -44.13
CA PRO A 123 18.50 1.65 -44.34
C PRO A 123 17.66 0.69 -43.50
N PHE A 124 17.41 -0.52 -44.00
CA PHE A 124 16.55 -1.53 -43.35
C PHE A 124 16.84 -1.74 -41.85
N PRO A 125 18.09 -1.83 -41.37
CA PRO A 125 18.36 -1.99 -39.92
C PRO A 125 17.78 -0.85 -39.07
N ILE A 126 17.94 0.41 -39.52
CA ILE A 126 17.44 1.59 -38.81
C ILE A 126 15.91 1.68 -38.90
N TRP A 127 15.32 1.31 -40.04
CA TRP A 127 13.87 1.24 -40.17
C TRP A 127 13.26 0.15 -39.28
N LEU A 128 13.96 -0.98 -39.14
CA LEU A 128 13.53 -2.13 -38.33
C LEU A 128 13.50 -1.79 -36.83
N GLU A 129 14.40 -0.94 -36.34
CA GLU A 129 14.37 -0.43 -34.97
C GLU A 129 13.09 0.37 -34.65
N GLN A 130 12.39 0.88 -35.67
CA GLN A 130 11.15 1.65 -35.52
C GLN A 130 9.89 0.85 -35.92
N ASN A 131 10.03 -0.11 -36.83
CA ASN A 131 8.92 -0.81 -37.49
C ASN A 131 9.03 -2.34 -37.42
N GLY A 132 9.83 -2.85 -36.49
CA GLY A 132 10.10 -4.28 -36.34
C GLY A 132 8.85 -5.14 -36.14
N PRO A 133 8.97 -6.48 -36.27
CA PRO A 133 7.85 -7.41 -36.17
C PRO A 133 6.99 -7.26 -34.90
N MET A 134 7.56 -6.81 -33.78
CA MET A 134 6.82 -6.57 -32.53
C MET A 134 6.15 -5.18 -32.46
N SER A 135 6.42 -4.27 -33.40
CA SER A 135 5.86 -2.91 -33.42
C SER A 135 4.32 -2.89 -33.33
N PRO A 136 3.56 -3.75 -34.05
CA PRO A 136 2.10 -3.79 -33.91
C PRO A 136 1.64 -4.20 -32.49
N ALA A 137 2.31 -5.17 -31.87
CA ALA A 137 1.97 -5.62 -30.52
C ALA A 137 2.30 -4.54 -29.48
N VAL A 138 3.47 -3.90 -29.58
CA VAL A 138 3.86 -2.78 -28.70
C VAL A 138 2.90 -1.61 -28.86
N LYS A 139 2.48 -1.29 -30.09
CA LYS A 139 1.48 -0.25 -30.36
C LYS A 139 0.15 -0.61 -29.70
N GLN A 140 -0.35 -1.83 -29.87
CA GLN A 140 -1.59 -2.27 -29.24
C GLN A 140 -1.55 -2.12 -27.71
N ASP A 141 -0.45 -2.53 -27.07
CA ASP A 141 -0.31 -2.42 -25.62
C ASP A 141 -0.18 -0.95 -25.16
N LYS A 142 0.46 -0.08 -25.96
CA LYS A 142 0.48 1.37 -25.72
C LYS A 142 -0.90 2.00 -25.87
N ASP A 143 -1.68 1.58 -26.86
CA ASP A 143 -3.05 2.06 -27.08
C ASP A 143 -3.99 1.61 -25.94
N ALA A 144 -3.78 0.40 -25.41
CA ALA A 144 -4.46 -0.11 -24.23
C ALA A 144 -4.14 0.72 -22.97
N LEU A 145 -2.86 1.02 -22.74
CA LEU A 145 -2.45 1.96 -21.68
C LEU A 145 -3.03 3.36 -21.90
N GLY A 146 -3.06 3.84 -23.15
CA GLY A 146 -3.66 5.13 -23.52
C GLY A 146 -5.16 5.20 -23.18
N SER A 147 -5.88 4.08 -23.35
CA SER A 147 -7.29 3.97 -22.98
C SER A 147 -7.49 4.02 -21.46
N ALA A 148 -6.60 3.39 -20.68
CA ALA A 148 -6.61 3.47 -19.22
C ALA A 148 -6.28 4.86 -18.67
N LEU A 149 -5.40 5.59 -19.35
CA LEU A 149 -4.99 6.94 -18.99
C LEU A 149 -5.92 8.04 -19.53
N ASN A 150 -6.96 7.68 -20.29
CA ASN A 150 -7.87 8.66 -20.87
C ASN A 150 -8.75 9.32 -19.80
N PRO A 151 -8.60 10.63 -19.54
CA PRO A 151 -9.37 11.30 -18.49
C PRO A 151 -10.82 11.63 -18.91
N SER A 152 -11.10 11.57 -20.22
CA SER A 152 -12.32 12.14 -20.81
C SER A 152 -13.40 11.10 -21.13
N ILE A 153 -13.03 9.83 -21.34
CA ILE A 153 -13.94 8.80 -21.85
C ILE A 153 -13.83 7.53 -21.00
N ASP A 154 -14.98 6.93 -20.68
CA ASP A 154 -15.04 5.61 -20.05
C ASP A 154 -14.59 4.53 -21.03
N CYS A 155 -13.55 3.80 -20.65
CA CYS A 155 -12.99 2.71 -21.42
C CYS A 155 -13.19 1.42 -20.63
N ASP A 156 -14.26 0.67 -20.93
CA ASP A 156 -14.67 -0.50 -20.16
C ASP A 156 -13.54 -1.53 -20.02
N GLY A 157 -13.24 -1.90 -18.77
CA GLY A 157 -12.14 -2.77 -18.41
C GLY A 157 -10.74 -2.13 -18.47
N TYR A 158 -10.61 -0.84 -18.79
CA TYR A 158 -9.32 -0.12 -18.84
C TYR A 158 -9.18 0.95 -17.77
N ASN A 159 -10.22 1.77 -17.56
CA ASN A 159 -10.22 2.82 -16.54
C ASN A 159 -11.38 2.67 -15.54
N MET A 160 -11.29 3.39 -14.44
CA MET A 160 -12.31 3.46 -13.39
C MET A 160 -12.50 4.88 -12.89
N HIS A 161 -13.67 5.14 -12.31
CA HIS A 161 -13.97 6.40 -11.64
C HIS A 161 -13.40 6.37 -10.22
N VAL A 162 -12.71 7.45 -9.84
CA VAL A 162 -12.21 7.66 -8.48
C VAL A 162 -12.67 9.00 -7.95
N ALA A 163 -12.88 9.07 -6.63
CA ALA A 163 -13.37 10.26 -5.98
C ALA A 163 -12.41 11.45 -6.19
N ALA A 164 -12.96 12.59 -6.61
CA ALA A 164 -12.26 13.87 -6.68
C ALA A 164 -12.38 14.62 -5.35
N GLY A 165 -11.25 15.05 -4.79
CA GLY A 165 -11.18 15.72 -3.49
C GLY A 165 -10.86 14.77 -2.32
N ASP A 166 -10.99 15.31 -1.11
CA ASP A 166 -10.69 14.57 0.11
C ASP A 166 -11.69 13.42 0.32
N VAL A 167 -11.16 12.26 0.67
CA VAL A 167 -11.95 11.07 1.01
C VAL A 167 -12.74 11.37 2.28
N LEU A 168 -14.03 11.00 2.30
CA LEU A 168 -14.84 11.05 3.52
C LEU A 168 -14.11 10.36 4.67
N THR A 169 -14.17 10.97 5.84
CA THR A 169 -13.55 10.34 7.01
C THR A 169 -14.26 9.01 7.30
N PRO A 170 -13.56 7.98 7.78
CA PRO A 170 -14.19 6.73 8.21
C PRO A 170 -15.35 6.96 9.20
N ALA A 171 -15.24 7.98 10.06
CA ALA A 171 -16.28 8.39 10.99
C ALA A 171 -17.59 8.80 10.31
N GLU A 172 -17.49 9.58 9.23
CA GLU A 172 -18.66 10.00 8.42
C GLU A 172 -19.25 8.81 7.68
N LEU A 173 -18.41 7.93 7.15
CA LEU A 173 -18.85 6.72 6.46
C LEU A 173 -19.60 5.76 7.38
N ILE A 174 -19.07 5.52 8.58
CA ILE A 174 -19.66 4.63 9.57
C ILE A 174 -20.97 5.21 10.11
N ARG A 175 -21.02 6.51 10.41
CA ARG A 175 -22.26 7.19 10.81
C ARG A 175 -23.34 7.04 9.75
N ASN A 176 -23.00 7.30 8.49
CA ASN A 176 -23.96 7.20 7.39
C ASN A 176 -24.45 5.75 7.22
N GLN A 177 -23.56 4.77 7.33
CA GLN A 177 -23.94 3.36 7.31
C GLN A 177 -24.85 2.95 8.48
N GLN A 178 -24.55 3.38 9.71
CA GLN A 178 -25.38 3.11 10.90
C GLN A 178 -26.77 3.73 10.78
N ASN A 179 -26.87 4.93 10.18
CA ASN A 179 -28.13 5.61 9.95
C ASN A 179 -28.88 5.11 8.69
N GLY A 180 -28.29 4.20 7.91
CA GLY A 180 -28.83 3.78 6.62
C GLY A 180 -28.84 4.89 5.55
N GLU A 181 -28.10 5.96 5.78
CA GLU A 181 -27.95 7.09 4.87
C GLU A 181 -26.96 6.74 3.76
N ARG A 182 -27.39 6.83 2.50
CA ARG A 182 -26.46 6.69 1.37
C ARG A 182 -25.59 7.94 1.28
N VAL A 183 -24.29 7.72 1.34
CA VAL A 183 -23.30 8.74 0.98
C VAL A 183 -23.55 9.17 -0.46
N GLN A 184 -23.63 10.48 -0.70
CA GLN A 184 -23.76 11.02 -2.06
C GLN A 184 -22.51 10.67 -2.87
N PRO A 185 -22.67 10.23 -4.14
CA PRO A 185 -21.53 10.03 -5.02
C PRO A 185 -20.68 11.31 -5.12
N PRO A 186 -19.35 11.22 -4.98
CA PRO A 186 -18.50 12.38 -5.14
C PRO A 186 -18.45 12.80 -6.61
N SER A 187 -17.92 14.00 -6.87
CA SER A 187 -17.32 14.25 -8.18
C SER A 187 -16.19 13.24 -8.42
N TYR A 188 -15.90 12.93 -9.68
CA TYR A 188 -14.92 11.90 -10.01
C TYR A 188 -13.98 12.33 -11.14
N TYR A 189 -12.84 11.65 -11.21
CA TYR A 189 -11.96 11.64 -12.37
C TYR A 189 -11.60 10.18 -12.72
N ARG A 190 -10.98 9.98 -13.89
CA ARG A 190 -10.63 8.65 -14.39
C ARG A 190 -9.17 8.34 -14.14
N VAL A 191 -8.93 7.09 -13.76
CA VAL A 191 -7.59 6.51 -13.61
C VAL A 191 -7.59 5.08 -14.14
N PRO A 192 -6.40 4.48 -14.40
CA PRO A 192 -6.30 3.07 -14.74
C PRO A 192 -7.06 2.16 -13.76
N LEU A 193 -7.77 1.17 -14.31
CA LEU A 193 -8.61 0.26 -13.53
C LEU A 193 -7.74 -0.66 -12.65
N TYR A 194 -8.04 -0.63 -11.36
CA TYR A 194 -7.61 -1.61 -10.36
C TYR A 194 -8.86 -2.20 -9.71
N ASP A 195 -8.85 -3.50 -9.42
CA ASP A 195 -9.95 -4.19 -8.77
C ASP A 195 -9.42 -5.09 -7.64
N ALA A 196 -10.24 -5.25 -6.61
CA ALA A 196 -9.96 -6.06 -5.44
C ALA A 196 -11.29 -6.68 -4.96
N PRO A 197 -11.80 -7.72 -5.64
CA PRO A 197 -13.18 -8.18 -5.51
C PRO A 197 -13.56 -8.58 -4.07
N ASN A 198 -12.61 -9.09 -3.30
CA ASN A 198 -12.84 -9.54 -1.93
C ASN A 198 -12.69 -8.43 -0.88
N TYR A 199 -12.14 -7.27 -1.25
CA TYR A 199 -11.86 -6.18 -0.30
C TYR A 199 -13.12 -5.68 0.39
N LYS A 200 -14.20 -5.49 -0.39
CA LYS A 200 -15.48 -4.98 0.12
C LYS A 200 -16.07 -5.91 1.18
N THR A 201 -16.04 -7.22 0.92
CA THR A 201 -16.53 -8.24 1.85
C THR A 201 -15.70 -8.28 3.13
N PHE A 202 -14.37 -8.12 3.04
CA PHE A 202 -13.50 -8.01 4.21
C PHE A 202 -13.90 -6.83 5.11
N VAL A 203 -14.06 -5.63 4.54
CA VAL A 203 -14.43 -4.43 5.32
C VAL A 203 -15.84 -4.54 5.89
N GLN A 204 -16.80 -5.07 5.12
CA GLN A 204 -18.17 -5.33 5.61
C GLN A 204 -18.18 -6.28 6.81
N SER A 205 -17.45 -7.40 6.71
CA SER A 205 -17.33 -8.36 7.81
C SER A 205 -16.71 -7.75 9.06
N ALA A 206 -15.71 -6.86 8.88
CA ALA A 206 -15.10 -6.13 9.98
C ALA A 206 -16.08 -5.14 10.64
N MET A 207 -16.87 -4.42 9.84
CA MET A 207 -17.90 -3.50 10.33
C MET A 207 -19.01 -4.21 11.10
N GLU A 208 -19.48 -5.36 10.62
CA GLU A 208 -20.52 -6.14 11.30
C GLU A 208 -20.04 -6.63 12.67
N LYS A 209 -18.82 -7.19 12.75
CA LYS A 209 -18.23 -7.64 14.02
C LYS A 209 -18.09 -6.52 15.03
N SER A 210 -17.73 -5.32 14.56
CA SER A 210 -17.59 -4.16 15.44
C SER A 210 -18.89 -3.64 16.05
N SER A 211 -20.03 -4.02 15.47
CA SER A 211 -21.35 -3.59 15.92
C SER A 211 -21.93 -4.51 17.01
N GLY A 212 -21.29 -5.65 17.31
CA GLY A 212 -21.64 -6.52 18.42
C GLY A 212 -20.96 -6.09 19.73
N SER A 213 -21.72 -6.02 20.83
CA SER A 213 -21.23 -5.55 22.14
C SER A 213 -20.20 -6.46 22.82
N ASP A 214 -19.98 -7.68 22.30
CA ASP A 214 -19.17 -8.71 22.93
C ASP A 214 -17.80 -8.82 22.26
N TYR A 215 -17.02 -7.74 22.35
CA TYR A 215 -15.68 -7.72 21.81
C TYR A 215 -14.69 -8.44 22.73
N ASN A 216 -14.18 -9.59 22.27
CA ASN A 216 -13.06 -10.29 22.89
C ASN A 216 -12.10 -10.75 21.76
N PRO A 217 -11.07 -9.97 21.42
CA PRO A 217 -10.21 -10.28 20.28
C PRO A 217 -9.48 -11.60 20.51
N SER A 218 -9.29 -12.37 19.44
CA SER A 218 -8.53 -13.61 19.54
C SER A 218 -7.09 -13.31 19.96
N GLU A 219 -6.67 -13.86 21.10
CA GLU A 219 -5.33 -13.64 21.63
C GLU A 219 -4.30 -14.42 20.81
N ARG A 220 -3.31 -13.73 20.25
CA ARG A 220 -2.10 -14.38 19.74
C ARG A 220 -0.87 -13.68 20.31
N ARG A 221 -0.07 -14.46 21.05
CA ARG A 221 1.16 -13.99 21.67
C ARG A 221 2.29 -14.11 20.64
N ALA A 222 2.90 -12.98 20.31
CA ALA A 222 4.25 -12.91 19.78
C ALA A 222 5.12 -12.32 20.89
N GLY A 223 6.40 -12.67 20.95
CA GLY A 223 7.34 -12.10 21.91
C GLY A 223 8.64 -11.72 21.22
N VAL A 224 9.37 -10.78 21.86
CA VAL A 224 10.72 -10.23 21.55
C VAL A 224 10.73 -8.88 20.77
N GLY A 225 11.55 -7.91 21.25
CA GLY A 225 11.49 -6.41 21.12
C GLY A 225 11.90 -5.72 19.79
N ALA A 226 11.77 -4.35 19.63
CA ALA A 226 11.33 -3.60 18.38
C ALA A 226 11.88 -2.23 17.75
N SER A 227 12.22 -2.12 16.41
CA SER A 227 13.36 -1.46 15.59
C SER A 227 13.43 0.01 15.34
N ILE A 228 12.34 0.63 15.67
CA ILE A 228 12.01 1.98 15.35
C ILE A 228 11.34 2.47 16.63
N GLY A 229 11.27 3.77 16.87
CA GLY A 229 10.53 4.26 18.03
C GLY A 229 9.10 3.74 18.03
N TRP A 230 8.88 2.65 18.74
CA TRP A 230 7.63 1.93 18.85
C TRP A 230 6.62 2.73 19.68
N PHE A 231 7.13 3.69 20.46
CA PHE A 231 6.44 4.86 20.96
C PHE A 231 7.15 6.12 20.49
N SER A 232 6.40 7.05 19.91
CA SER A 232 6.82 8.44 19.79
C SER A 232 5.78 9.36 20.42
N PHE A 233 6.25 10.46 20.99
CA PHE A 233 5.41 11.50 21.58
C PHE A 233 5.64 12.80 20.83
N SER A 234 4.56 13.51 20.51
CA SER A 234 4.61 14.86 19.96
C SER A 234 3.70 15.79 20.76
N ALA A 235 4.28 16.80 21.40
CA ALA A 235 3.56 17.84 22.11
C ALA A 235 3.26 19.03 21.19
N SER A 236 2.01 19.46 21.08
CA SER A 236 1.60 20.60 20.24
C SER A 236 1.47 21.87 21.09
N GLY A 237 2.60 22.43 21.51
CA GLY A 237 2.64 23.66 22.32
C GLY A 237 3.87 24.52 22.03
N LYS A 238 3.75 25.47 21.08
CA LYS A 238 4.64 26.62 20.81
C LYS A 238 6.16 26.40 20.63
N HIS A 239 6.68 25.19 20.68
CA HIS A 239 8.07 24.88 20.34
C HIS A 239 8.09 23.87 19.19
N PHE A 240 9.19 23.84 18.45
CA PHE A 240 9.48 22.91 17.35
C PHE A 240 8.95 21.49 17.66
N GLN A 241 8.52 20.75 16.63
CA GLN A 241 8.11 19.34 16.77
C GLN A 241 9.24 18.52 17.41
N GLU A 242 9.29 18.44 18.73
CA GLU A 242 10.17 17.53 19.45
C GLU A 242 9.47 16.17 19.52
N SER A 243 9.84 15.31 18.58
CA SER A 243 9.52 13.88 18.65
C SER A 243 10.53 13.22 19.58
N SER A 244 10.04 12.58 20.64
CA SER A 244 10.88 11.75 21.51
C SER A 244 10.43 10.30 21.46
N THR A 245 11.40 9.39 21.35
CA THR A 245 11.18 7.94 21.34
C THR A 245 11.39 7.36 22.73
N LEU A 246 10.51 6.44 23.15
CA LEU A 246 10.71 5.69 24.40
C LEU A 246 11.87 4.71 24.25
N GLN A 247 12.98 4.97 24.95
CA GLN A 247 14.10 4.04 25.03
C GLN A 247 13.89 3.08 26.21
N THR A 248 14.09 1.78 25.96
CA THR A 248 13.93 0.72 26.97
C THR A 248 15.25 0.43 27.71
N GLY A 249 16.37 0.90 27.17
CA GLY A 249 17.69 0.76 27.78
C GLY A 249 18.03 -0.70 28.07
N SER A 250 18.48 -0.98 29.30
CA SER A 250 18.78 -2.36 29.75
C SER A 250 17.53 -3.20 30.07
N GLU A 251 16.32 -2.63 30.05
CA GLU A 251 15.07 -3.33 30.34
C GLU A 251 14.42 -3.96 29.09
N ALA A 252 15.12 -4.01 27.95
CA ALA A 252 14.59 -4.58 26.71
C ALA A 252 14.04 -6.02 26.88
N SER A 253 14.64 -6.83 27.75
CA SER A 253 14.18 -8.20 28.05
C SER A 253 12.88 -8.26 28.86
N GLN A 254 12.47 -7.14 29.47
CA GLN A 254 11.23 -7.01 30.24
C GLN A 254 10.07 -6.47 29.39
N VAL A 255 10.32 -6.17 28.12
CA VAL A 255 9.30 -5.71 27.18
C VAL A 255 8.57 -6.91 26.59
N SER A 256 7.25 -6.92 26.70
CA SER A 256 6.36 -7.90 26.07
C SER A 256 5.34 -7.16 25.23
N ILE A 257 5.17 -7.56 23.97
CA ILE A 257 4.22 -6.93 23.04
C ILE A 257 3.33 -8.02 22.46
N LYS A 258 2.02 -7.92 22.70
CA LYS A 258 1.00 -8.80 22.16
C LYS A 258 0.22 -8.04 21.09
N VAL A 259 0.21 -8.57 19.86
CA VAL A 259 -0.58 -8.02 18.75
C VAL A 259 -1.97 -8.65 18.79
N THR A 260 -3.00 -7.81 18.74
CA THR A 260 -4.40 -8.26 18.71
C THR A 260 -5.04 -7.86 17.40
N TYR A 261 -5.87 -8.73 16.83
CA TYR A 261 -6.64 -8.46 15.61
C TYR A 261 -7.81 -9.44 15.50
N ASP A 262 -8.81 -9.07 14.69
CA ASP A 262 -10.00 -9.91 14.44
C ASP A 262 -9.85 -10.77 13.20
N ASN A 263 -9.35 -10.16 12.13
CA ASN A 263 -9.11 -10.82 10.86
C ASN A 263 -7.86 -10.24 10.20
N LEU A 264 -7.14 -11.09 9.48
CA LEU A 264 -5.99 -10.72 8.66
C LEU A 264 -6.16 -11.44 7.33
N GLU A 265 -6.16 -10.68 6.24
CA GLU A 265 -6.35 -11.21 4.91
C GLU A 265 -5.37 -10.60 3.92
N ALA A 266 -4.94 -11.41 2.96
CA ALA A 266 -4.20 -10.97 1.79
C ALA A 266 -5.18 -10.81 0.63
N VAL A 267 -5.61 -9.59 0.38
CA VAL A 267 -6.57 -9.27 -0.66
C VAL A 267 -5.84 -9.09 -1.98
N THR A 268 -6.20 -9.89 -2.97
CA THR A 268 -5.60 -9.80 -4.31
C THR A 268 -6.04 -8.52 -5.01
N ILE A 269 -5.07 -7.81 -5.61
CA ILE A 269 -5.30 -6.69 -6.52
C ILE A 269 -5.08 -7.18 -7.95
N THR A 270 -6.09 -6.96 -8.78
CA THR A 270 -6.02 -7.16 -10.22
C THR A 270 -6.03 -5.82 -10.95
N THR A 271 -5.40 -5.78 -12.11
CA THR A 271 -5.46 -4.62 -13.00
C THR A 271 -6.48 -4.86 -14.10
N GLY A 272 -6.95 -3.78 -14.73
CA GLY A 272 -7.70 -3.87 -15.98
C GLY A 272 -6.86 -4.40 -17.15
N LYS A 273 -7.47 -4.34 -18.34
CA LYS A 273 -6.94 -4.80 -19.64
C LYS A 273 -5.80 -3.92 -20.19
N TRP A 274 -5.22 -3.06 -19.36
CA TRP A 274 -4.22 -2.06 -19.75
C TRP A 274 -2.78 -2.48 -19.44
N VAL A 275 -2.60 -3.48 -18.57
CA VAL A 275 -1.27 -4.03 -18.27
C VAL A 275 -0.89 -5.01 -19.36
N ALA A 276 0.21 -4.72 -20.06
CA ALA A 276 0.77 -5.60 -21.06
C ALA A 276 1.26 -6.92 -20.44
N ASP A 277 0.99 -8.05 -21.12
CA ASP A 277 1.74 -9.27 -20.88
C ASP A 277 3.18 -9.08 -21.37
N VAL A 278 4.07 -8.75 -20.45
CA VAL A 278 5.46 -8.44 -20.76
C VAL A 278 6.32 -9.67 -21.04
N SER A 279 5.83 -10.87 -20.73
CA SER A 279 6.57 -12.12 -20.99
C SER A 279 6.80 -12.38 -22.48
N LYS A 280 5.97 -11.77 -23.34
CA LYS A 280 6.10 -11.83 -24.80
C LYS A 280 7.18 -10.89 -25.37
N TYR A 281 7.74 -10.00 -24.54
CA TYR A 281 8.72 -9.01 -24.97
C TYR A 281 10.13 -9.34 -24.50
N ARG A 282 11.11 -8.93 -25.30
CA ARG A 282 12.50 -8.78 -24.86
C ARG A 282 12.80 -7.30 -24.82
N LEU A 283 13.53 -6.86 -23.82
CA LEU A 283 14.03 -5.49 -23.78
C LEU A 283 15.31 -5.39 -24.61
N ARG A 284 15.56 -4.19 -25.15
CA ARG A 284 16.84 -3.84 -25.76
C ARG A 284 17.99 -4.08 -24.79
N LEU A 285 19.16 -4.43 -25.33
CA LEU A 285 20.35 -4.71 -24.53
C LEU A 285 20.79 -3.51 -23.68
N ASP A 286 20.58 -2.30 -24.18
CA ASP A 286 20.89 -1.02 -23.52
C ASP A 286 19.78 -0.50 -22.60
N ALA A 287 18.69 -1.25 -22.42
CA ALA A 287 17.61 -0.86 -21.51
C ALA A 287 18.13 -0.68 -20.07
N PRO A 288 17.80 0.44 -19.40
CA PRO A 288 18.24 0.71 -18.04
C PRO A 288 17.82 -0.39 -17.05
N ARG A 289 18.70 -0.73 -16.10
CA ARG A 289 18.44 -1.76 -15.08
C ARG A 289 17.12 -1.54 -14.33
N LYS A 290 16.77 -0.28 -14.03
CA LYS A 290 15.53 0.10 -13.35
C LYS A 290 14.25 -0.32 -14.08
N VAL A 291 14.29 -0.52 -15.40
CA VAL A 291 13.15 -1.00 -16.19
C VAL A 291 13.01 -2.53 -16.12
N ARG A 292 14.09 -3.24 -15.71
CA ARG A 292 14.15 -4.70 -15.58
C ARG A 292 13.81 -5.21 -14.19
N THR A 293 13.77 -4.33 -13.18
CA THR A 293 13.60 -4.70 -11.77
C THR A 293 12.33 -4.11 -11.17
N LEU A 294 11.33 -3.86 -12.01
CA LEU A 294 10.04 -3.31 -11.61
C LEU A 294 9.27 -4.37 -10.82
N ALA A 295 8.52 -3.95 -9.79
CA ALA A 295 7.55 -4.81 -9.13
C ALA A 295 6.25 -4.04 -8.90
N ARG A 296 5.13 -4.71 -9.18
CA ARG A 296 3.78 -4.16 -8.98
C ARG A 296 3.20 -4.68 -7.68
N VAL A 297 2.31 -3.91 -7.06
CA VAL A 297 1.49 -4.41 -5.97
C VAL A 297 0.49 -5.44 -6.52
N SER A 298 0.54 -6.66 -6.00
CA SER A 298 -0.34 -7.77 -6.39
C SER A 298 -1.34 -8.15 -5.29
N GLN A 299 -1.04 -7.82 -4.03
CA GLN A 299 -1.95 -8.03 -2.91
C GLN A 299 -1.79 -6.93 -1.86
N LEU A 300 -2.89 -6.57 -1.20
CA LEU A 300 -2.90 -5.80 0.05
C LEU A 300 -2.97 -6.75 1.24
N VAL A 301 -2.18 -6.50 2.27
CA VAL A 301 -2.29 -7.22 3.54
C VAL A 301 -3.05 -6.33 4.50
N VAL A 302 -4.29 -6.73 4.78
CA VAL A 302 -5.27 -5.95 5.52
C VAL A 302 -5.61 -6.64 6.82
N VAL A 303 -5.73 -5.86 7.89
CA VAL A 303 -6.03 -6.31 9.23
C VAL A 303 -7.23 -5.53 9.77
N SER A 304 -8.20 -6.20 10.35
CA SER A 304 -9.28 -5.56 11.10
C SER A 304 -9.03 -5.69 12.60
N GLY A 305 -9.37 -4.64 13.35
CA GLY A 305 -9.22 -4.66 14.80
C GLY A 305 -7.78 -4.66 15.30
N LEU A 306 -6.85 -4.10 14.52
CA LEU A 306 -5.44 -4.08 14.91
C LEU A 306 -5.27 -3.33 16.24
N GLY A 307 -4.60 -3.97 17.19
CA GLY A 307 -4.31 -3.41 18.49
C GLY A 307 -3.04 -4.02 19.08
N TYR A 308 -2.61 -3.46 20.20
CA TYR A 308 -1.39 -3.88 20.88
C TYR A 308 -1.62 -3.90 22.39
N GLU A 309 -1.02 -4.87 23.06
CA GLU A 309 -0.87 -4.88 24.51
C GLU A 309 0.62 -4.97 24.83
N ILE A 310 1.13 -3.95 25.48
CA ILE A 310 2.54 -3.69 25.68
C ILE A 310 2.82 -3.66 27.18
N THR A 311 3.61 -4.58 27.68
CA THR A 311 4.13 -4.56 29.05
C THR A 311 5.59 -4.14 29.03
N VAL A 312 6.00 -3.29 29.97
CA VAL A 312 7.37 -2.77 30.07
C VAL A 312 7.98 -2.93 31.45
N GLY A 313 9.30 -2.79 31.54
CA GLY A 313 10.05 -2.72 32.80
C GLY A 313 9.69 -1.51 33.65
N THR A 314 10.16 -1.49 34.89
CA THR A 314 9.75 -0.47 35.89
C THR A 314 10.27 0.91 35.55
N THR A 315 11.52 1.02 35.09
CA THR A 315 12.11 2.31 34.70
C THR A 315 11.41 2.85 33.46
N THR A 316 11.20 1.99 32.47
CA THR A 316 10.48 2.31 31.23
C THR A 316 9.03 2.73 31.51
N ALA A 317 8.33 2.04 32.42
CA ALA A 317 6.97 2.38 32.84
C ALA A 317 6.90 3.78 33.47
N SER A 318 7.88 4.13 34.31
CA SER A 318 7.95 5.45 34.96
C SER A 318 8.18 6.57 33.95
N LEU A 319 9.06 6.33 32.96
CA LEU A 319 9.31 7.25 31.86
C LEU A 319 8.08 7.42 30.96
N LEU A 320 7.41 6.31 30.62
CA LEU A 320 6.16 6.29 29.85
C LEU A 320 5.07 7.11 30.57
N ASP A 321 4.94 6.94 31.88
CA ASP A 321 3.96 7.70 32.68
C ASP A 321 4.23 9.22 32.63
N ALA A 322 5.49 9.61 32.80
CA ALA A 322 5.90 11.01 32.73
C ALA A 322 5.61 11.60 31.34
N LYS A 323 5.97 10.88 30.26
CA LYS A 323 5.76 11.32 28.88
C LYS A 323 4.28 11.39 28.50
N LEU A 324 3.47 10.44 28.94
CA LEU A 324 2.01 10.48 28.75
C LEU A 324 1.41 11.70 29.43
N ARG A 325 1.75 11.95 30.71
CA ARG A 325 1.27 13.13 31.44
C ARG A 325 1.67 14.44 30.76
N GLU A 326 2.96 14.59 30.42
CA GLU A 326 3.51 15.77 29.74
C GLU A 326 2.79 16.03 28.41
N THR A 327 2.69 15.00 27.57
CA THR A 327 2.11 15.12 26.23
C THR A 327 0.60 15.35 26.29
N SER A 328 -0.12 14.67 27.19
CA SER A 328 -1.54 14.94 27.45
C SER A 328 -1.77 16.38 27.92
N SER A 329 -0.99 16.87 28.88
CA SER A 329 -1.12 18.26 29.36
C SER A 329 -0.88 19.29 28.25
N ALA A 330 0.00 18.98 27.29
CA ALA A 330 0.25 19.81 26.11
C ALA A 330 -0.77 19.62 24.97
N GLY A 331 -1.76 18.72 25.12
CA GLY A 331 -2.72 18.39 24.07
C GLY A 331 -2.12 17.67 22.86
N GLY A 332 -0.98 17.00 23.05
CA GLY A 332 -0.25 16.32 21.99
C GLY A 332 -0.81 14.94 21.62
N SER A 333 0.02 14.16 20.95
CA SER A 333 -0.29 12.81 20.47
C SER A 333 0.84 11.83 20.73
N ILE A 334 0.50 10.55 20.70
CA ILE A 334 1.41 9.42 20.78
C ILE A 334 1.27 8.61 19.49
N SER A 335 2.37 8.17 18.91
CA SER A 335 2.35 7.16 17.84
C SER A 335 2.88 5.85 18.38
N VAL A 336 2.12 4.78 18.19
CA VAL A 336 2.51 3.42 18.56
C VAL A 336 2.53 2.56 17.32
N PHE A 337 3.73 2.16 16.87
CA PHE A 337 3.90 1.45 15.58
C PHE A 337 3.24 2.15 14.38
N GLY A 338 3.33 3.49 14.32
CA GLY A 338 2.70 4.29 13.27
C GLY A 338 1.20 4.53 13.49
N ILE A 339 0.58 3.90 14.49
CA ILE A 339 -0.79 4.22 14.91
C ILE A 339 -0.75 5.50 15.75
N LEU A 340 -1.18 6.61 15.15
CA LEU A 340 -1.33 7.88 15.83
C LEU A 340 -2.58 7.90 16.72
N ILE A 341 -2.41 8.26 17.99
CA ILE A 341 -3.45 8.39 19.00
C ILE A 341 -3.30 9.76 19.64
N GLU A 342 -4.32 10.60 19.59
CA GLU A 342 -4.24 11.94 20.20
C GLU A 342 -4.62 11.85 21.68
N LEU A 343 -3.80 12.47 22.52
CA LEU A 343 -3.91 12.36 23.97
C LEU A 343 -4.84 13.41 24.59
N GLY A 344 -5.19 14.46 23.83
CA GLY A 344 -6.17 15.50 24.16
C GLY A 344 -5.73 16.47 25.26
N GLY A 345 -5.99 17.76 25.07
CA GLY A 345 -5.86 18.82 26.09
C GLY A 345 -7.24 19.29 26.57
N SER A 346 -7.33 19.93 27.74
CA SER A 346 -8.57 20.31 28.46
C SER A 346 -9.48 21.35 27.75
N GLY A 347 -9.38 21.52 26.43
CA GLY A 347 -10.18 22.47 25.67
C GLY A 347 -10.40 22.13 24.20
N SER A 348 -10.03 20.94 23.70
CA SER A 348 -10.22 20.60 22.28
C SER A 348 -11.45 19.71 22.03
N PRO A 349 -12.42 20.11 21.17
CA PRO A 349 -13.62 19.31 20.88
C PRO A 349 -13.37 18.13 19.92
N THR A 350 -12.14 17.89 19.48
CA THR A 350 -11.84 16.96 18.38
C THR A 350 -11.43 15.58 18.90
N ARG A 351 -12.39 14.81 19.41
CA ARG A 351 -12.26 13.33 19.53
C ARG A 351 -12.83 12.58 18.31
N ARG A 352 -13.38 13.30 17.32
CA ARG A 352 -13.97 12.71 16.11
C ARG A 352 -12.85 12.39 15.13
N GLY A 353 -12.67 11.12 14.78
CA GLY A 353 -11.75 10.68 13.73
C GLY A 353 -10.53 9.86 14.17
N GLN A 354 -10.33 9.63 15.48
CA GLN A 354 -9.24 8.76 15.97
C GLN A 354 -9.51 7.30 15.66
N THR A 355 -8.59 6.65 14.95
CA THR A 355 -8.71 5.23 14.56
C THR A 355 -8.49 4.26 15.71
N HIS A 356 -7.81 4.70 16.77
CA HIS A 356 -7.49 3.91 17.95
C HIS A 356 -7.58 4.77 19.22
N GLY A 357 -7.92 4.14 20.33
CA GLY A 357 -7.73 4.68 21.68
C GLY A 357 -6.59 3.96 22.40
N PHE A 358 -6.38 4.32 23.66
CA PHE A 358 -5.42 3.61 24.49
C PHE A 358 -5.86 3.51 25.95
N THR A 359 -5.26 2.56 26.67
CA THR A 359 -5.29 2.51 28.14
C THR A 359 -3.88 2.34 28.68
N TRP A 360 -3.61 2.88 29.85
CA TRP A 360 -2.34 2.71 30.55
C TRP A 360 -2.62 2.26 31.98
N ASP A 361 -2.32 1.01 32.28
CA ASP A 361 -2.38 0.46 33.63
C ASP A 361 -0.99 0.46 34.27
N ARG A 362 -0.81 1.36 35.23
CA ARG A 362 0.44 1.53 35.97
C ARG A 362 0.79 0.33 36.84
N ALA A 363 -0.20 -0.38 37.37
CA ALA A 363 0.02 -1.49 38.28
C ALA A 363 0.57 -2.70 37.54
N SER A 364 -0.03 -3.04 36.40
CA SER A 364 0.48 -4.10 35.52
C SER A 364 1.58 -3.63 34.57
N ARG A 365 1.91 -2.33 34.56
CA ARG A 365 2.85 -1.69 33.62
C ARG A 365 2.50 -1.98 32.16
N THR A 366 1.21 -2.02 31.88
CA THR A 366 0.69 -2.45 30.58
C THR A 366 -0.04 -1.31 29.86
N PHE A 367 0.45 -0.98 28.67
CA PHE A 367 -0.13 -0.03 27.73
C PHE A 367 -0.89 -0.78 26.66
N LYS A 368 -2.17 -0.47 26.45
CA LYS A 368 -2.97 -1.09 25.39
C LYS A 368 -3.34 -0.07 24.33
N VAL A 369 -3.09 -0.39 23.07
CA VAL A 369 -3.67 0.27 21.90
C VAL A 369 -4.92 -0.49 21.52
N ILE A 370 -6.05 0.21 21.53
CA ILE A 370 -7.38 -0.39 21.34
C ILE A 370 -7.95 0.15 20.02
N PRO A 371 -8.32 -0.71 19.06
CA PRO A 371 -8.96 -0.26 17.83
C PRO A 371 -10.26 0.47 18.12
N ASN A 372 -10.46 1.61 17.45
CA ASN A 372 -11.72 2.32 17.45
C ASN A 372 -12.46 2.01 16.16
N TYR A 373 -13.32 0.99 16.22
CA TYR A 373 -14.09 0.56 15.06
C TYR A 373 -15.10 1.59 14.55
N HIS A 374 -15.45 2.61 15.34
CA HIS A 374 -16.26 3.73 14.85
C HIS A 374 -15.52 4.62 13.86
N ASN A 375 -14.19 4.48 13.75
CA ASN A 375 -13.33 5.31 12.92
C ASN A 375 -12.30 4.51 12.11
N SER A 376 -12.22 3.18 12.23
CA SER A 376 -11.31 2.33 11.45
C SER A 376 -11.73 0.86 11.47
N CYS A 377 -12.17 0.34 10.33
CA CYS A 377 -12.60 -1.06 10.20
C CYS A 377 -11.52 -1.96 9.58
N ALA A 378 -10.53 -1.37 8.92
CA ALA A 378 -9.43 -2.06 8.28
C ALA A 378 -8.16 -1.20 8.33
N THR A 379 -7.02 -1.86 8.41
CA THR A 379 -5.68 -1.27 8.42
C THR A 379 -4.83 -2.04 7.41
N VAL A 380 -4.17 -1.33 6.50
CA VAL A 380 -3.18 -1.93 5.61
C VAL A 380 -1.86 -1.99 6.36
N VAL A 381 -1.34 -3.20 6.56
CA VAL A 381 -0.10 -3.46 7.31
C VAL A 381 1.06 -3.85 6.40
N GLY A 382 0.80 -4.04 5.12
CA GLY A 382 1.81 -4.34 4.11
C GLY A 382 1.19 -4.66 2.76
N VAL A 383 2.06 -4.95 1.79
CA VAL A 383 1.67 -5.36 0.44
C VAL A 383 2.53 -6.52 -0.03
N VAL A 384 2.03 -7.29 -0.99
CA VAL A 384 2.82 -8.28 -1.72
C VAL A 384 3.11 -7.76 -3.11
N GLY A 385 4.38 -7.60 -3.43
CA GLY A 385 4.86 -7.24 -4.75
C GLY A 385 5.15 -8.45 -5.62
N GLU A 386 4.92 -8.30 -6.92
CA GLU A 386 5.26 -9.27 -7.94
C GLU A 386 6.12 -8.59 -9.01
N ALA A 387 7.20 -9.26 -9.45
CA ALA A 387 8.09 -8.73 -10.47
C ALA A 387 7.33 -8.47 -11.79
N PHE A 388 7.64 -7.36 -12.43
CA PHE A 388 7.09 -6.94 -13.72
C PHE A 388 8.22 -6.90 -14.76
N GLY A 389 8.22 -7.88 -15.66
CA GLY A 389 9.30 -8.12 -16.62
C GLY A 389 10.38 -9.04 -16.04
N ILE A 390 10.94 -9.92 -16.87
CA ILE A 390 12.05 -10.84 -16.53
C ILE A 390 13.26 -10.51 -17.40
#